data_AF-A0AA39G591-F1
#
_entry.id   AF-A0AA39G591-F1
#
_cell.length_a   1.000
_cell.length_b   1.000
_cell.length_c   1.000
_cell.angle_alpha   90.00
_cell.angle_beta   90.00
_cell.angle_gamma   90.00
#
_symmetry.space_group_name_H-M   'P 1'
#
loop_
_entity.id
_entity.type
_entity.pdbx_description
1 polymer ?
#
loop_
_entity_poly.entity_id
_entity_poly.type
_entity_poly.pdbx_seq_one_letter_code
_entity_poly.pdbx_strand_id
1 'polypeptide(L)'
;MADAIRCIPYHTFNDHSKCGDWCGYIRDKENYDHKVIPGGFEDERLFADRKNIFDKLADNAQKFSSGASSNSNESLNATMMSKHPKSRCYSTTASADFRTQKALLKRRQLIKSVSYKQRRNELKRNRAALLHRKENVEGVTYENNCSLLSEPAIEEQVTCSDFINDSEENPVQ
;
A
#
# COMPACT_ATOMS: atom_id res chain seq x y z
N MET A 1 1.33 0.69 9.18
CA MET A 1 0.85 -0.67 8.84
C MET A 1 1.82 -1.74 9.33
N ALA A 2 3.11 -1.67 8.98
CA ALA A 2 4.11 -2.65 9.40
C ALA A 2 4.16 -2.84 10.93
N ASP A 3 4.15 -1.75 11.70
CA ASP A 3 4.26 -1.83 13.16
C ASP A 3 3.05 -2.49 13.82
N ALA A 4 1.85 -2.24 13.29
CA ALA A 4 0.64 -2.92 13.73
C ALA A 4 0.72 -4.44 13.50
N ILE A 5 1.34 -4.88 12.40
CA ILE A 5 1.56 -6.30 12.10
C ILE A 5 2.59 -6.90 13.06
N ARG A 6 3.68 -6.18 13.37
CA ARG A 6 4.70 -6.63 14.34
C ARG A 6 4.19 -6.72 15.77
N CYS A 7 3.12 -5.99 16.10
CA CYS A 7 2.49 -6.06 17.42
C CYS A 7 1.69 -7.36 17.65
N ILE A 8 1.21 -8.03 16.59
CA ILE A 8 0.30 -9.18 16.72
C ILE A 8 0.88 -10.31 17.60
N PRO A 9 2.16 -10.74 17.43
CA PRO A 9 2.76 -11.72 18.32
C PRO A 9 2.76 -11.31 19.79
N TYR A 10 3.14 -10.08 20.11
CA TYR A 10 3.16 -9.57 21.50
C TYR A 10 1.77 -9.59 22.12
N HIS A 11 0.78 -9.06 21.40
CA HIS A 11 -0.60 -9.02 21.87
C HIS A 11 -1.14 -10.42 22.23
N THR A 12 -0.89 -11.42 21.38
CA THR A 12 -1.36 -12.79 21.66
C THR A 12 -0.71 -13.47 22.86
N PHE A 13 0.46 -12.98 23.28
CA PHE A 13 1.18 -13.42 24.48
C PHE A 13 0.93 -12.46 25.65
N ASN A 14 -0.16 -11.70 25.59
CA ASN A 14 -0.62 -10.78 26.62
C ASN A 14 0.36 -9.62 26.92
N ASP A 15 1.28 -9.34 26.00
CA ASP A 15 2.10 -8.13 26.02
C ASP A 15 1.43 -7.04 25.17
N HIS A 16 0.81 -6.08 25.85
CA HIS A 16 0.09 -4.97 25.24
C HIS A 16 0.94 -3.72 25.05
N SER A 17 2.26 -3.77 25.29
CA SER A 17 3.16 -2.61 25.23
C SER A 17 3.21 -1.92 23.86
N LYS A 18 3.07 -2.70 22.78
CA LYS A 18 3.17 -2.22 21.39
C LYS A 18 1.81 -2.10 20.69
N CYS A 19 0.72 -2.29 21.43
CA CYS A 19 -0.63 -2.30 20.88
C CYS A 19 -1.07 -0.90 20.43
N GLY A 20 -2.01 -0.86 19.49
CA GLY A 20 -2.69 0.37 19.07
C GLY A 20 -4.15 0.40 19.50
N ASP A 21 -4.91 1.38 18.99
CA ASP A 21 -6.31 1.66 19.38
C ASP A 21 -7.30 0.50 19.18
N TRP A 22 -6.91 -0.51 18.39
CA TRP A 22 -7.68 -1.75 18.18
C TRP A 22 -7.65 -2.69 19.39
N CYS A 23 -6.68 -2.53 20.29
CA CYS A 23 -6.52 -3.38 21.47
C CYS A 23 -7.53 -3.00 22.55
N GLY A 24 -8.31 -3.99 23.01
CA GLY A 24 -9.26 -3.78 24.09
C GLY A 24 -8.60 -3.44 25.42
N TYR A 25 -7.38 -3.94 25.69
CA TYR A 25 -6.63 -3.63 26.91
C TYR A 25 -6.29 -2.14 27.03
N ILE A 26 -5.92 -1.50 25.92
CA ILE A 26 -5.61 -0.06 25.92
C ILE A 26 -6.87 0.76 26.22
N ARG A 27 -8.04 0.28 25.75
CA ARG A 27 -9.34 0.95 25.96
C ARG A 27 -9.88 0.77 27.38
N ASP A 28 -9.71 -0.42 27.94
CA ASP A 28 -10.20 -0.79 29.26
C ASP A 28 -9.21 -1.76 29.91
N LYS A 29 -8.32 -1.24 30.74
CA LYS A 29 -7.28 -2.04 31.39
C LYS A 29 -7.82 -2.94 32.50
N GLU A 30 -8.92 -2.54 33.12
CA GLU A 30 -9.43 -3.19 34.33
C GLU A 30 -10.27 -4.42 33.97
N ASN A 31 -10.98 -4.37 32.84
CA ASN A 31 -11.94 -5.40 32.47
C ASN A 31 -11.56 -6.20 31.21
N TYR A 32 -10.37 -5.95 30.65
CA TYR A 32 -9.92 -6.66 29.45
C TYR A 32 -9.19 -7.96 29.79
N ASP A 33 -9.68 -9.03 29.19
CA ASP A 33 -8.96 -10.28 29.01
C ASP A 33 -9.30 -10.90 27.65
N HIS A 34 -8.43 -11.77 27.17
CA HIS A 34 -8.65 -12.52 25.95
C HIS A 34 -9.81 -13.51 26.12
N LYS A 35 -10.85 -13.38 25.30
CA LYS A 35 -12.06 -14.21 25.39
C LYS A 35 -11.83 -15.72 25.24
N VAL A 36 -10.84 -16.11 24.43
CA VAL A 36 -10.62 -17.52 24.06
C VAL A 36 -9.52 -18.16 24.90
N ILE A 37 -8.45 -17.40 25.16
CA ILE A 37 -7.28 -17.88 25.91
C ILE A 37 -6.94 -16.81 26.95
N PRO A 38 -7.60 -16.85 28.12
CA PRO A 38 -7.29 -15.98 29.25
C PRO A 38 -5.78 -15.95 29.53
N GLY A 39 -5.20 -14.76 29.66
CA GLY A 39 -3.76 -14.60 29.91
C GLY A 39 -2.83 -14.84 28.71
N GLY A 40 -3.35 -15.28 27.54
CA GLY A 40 -2.57 -15.46 26.32
C GLY A 40 -1.78 -16.78 26.22
N PHE A 41 -0.91 -16.87 25.22
CA PHE A 41 0.00 -18.02 25.05
C PHE A 41 1.27 -17.85 25.91
N GLU A 42 1.90 -18.97 26.29
CA GLU A 42 3.12 -18.97 27.13
C GLU A 42 4.34 -19.63 26.45
N ASP A 43 4.17 -20.37 25.35
CA ASP A 43 5.27 -21.10 24.70
C ASP A 43 6.24 -20.16 23.95
N GLU A 44 7.47 -20.06 24.45
CA GLU A 44 8.54 -19.23 23.87
C GLU A 44 8.92 -19.62 22.45
N ARG A 45 8.88 -20.92 22.10
CA ARG A 45 9.21 -21.38 20.74
C ARG A 45 8.15 -20.91 19.75
N LEU A 46 6.89 -21.05 20.14
CA LEU A 46 5.75 -20.55 19.37
C LEU A 46 5.83 -19.03 19.19
N PHE A 47 6.26 -18.30 20.23
CA PHE A 47 6.46 -16.86 20.13
C PHE A 47 7.53 -16.51 19.08
N ALA A 48 8.69 -17.15 19.13
CA ALA A 48 9.79 -16.92 18.19
C ALA A 48 9.38 -17.21 16.73
N ASP A 49 8.69 -18.32 16.50
CA ASP A 49 8.22 -18.70 15.16
C ASP A 49 7.17 -17.72 14.62
N ARG A 50 6.21 -17.32 15.46
CA ARG A 50 5.21 -16.30 15.07
C ARG A 50 5.87 -14.97 14.80
N LYS A 51 6.78 -14.52 15.67
CA LYS A 51 7.53 -13.28 15.46
C LYS A 51 8.26 -13.28 14.12
N ASN A 52 8.94 -14.38 13.77
CA ASN A 52 9.64 -14.51 12.48
C ASN A 52 8.70 -14.35 11.27
N ILE A 53 7.54 -15.01 11.31
CA ILE A 53 6.53 -14.93 10.23
C ILE A 53 5.99 -13.50 10.12
N PHE A 54 5.60 -12.90 11.24
CA PHE A 54 4.99 -11.57 11.25
C PHE A 54 5.99 -10.45 10.91
N ASP A 55 7.28 -10.60 11.26
CA ASP A 55 8.34 -9.67 10.84
C ASP A 55 8.50 -9.68 9.31
N LYS A 56 8.58 -10.86 8.68
CA LYS A 56 8.65 -10.99 7.21
C LYS A 56 7.43 -10.39 6.51
N LEU A 57 6.24 -10.56 7.09
CA LEU A 57 5.01 -9.96 6.57
C LEU A 57 5.02 -8.44 6.72
N ALA A 58 5.49 -7.93 7.86
CA ALA A 58 5.59 -6.50 8.13
C ALA A 58 6.56 -5.81 7.17
N ASP A 59 7.70 -6.43 6.87
CA ASP A 59 8.69 -5.91 5.91
C ASP A 59 8.10 -5.74 4.50
N ASN A 60 7.13 -6.58 4.13
CA ASN A 60 6.44 -6.53 2.84
C ASN A 60 5.07 -5.84 2.90
N ALA A 61 4.67 -5.29 4.05
CA ALA A 61 3.31 -4.81 4.28
C ALA A 61 2.87 -3.74 3.28
N GLN A 62 3.78 -2.86 2.86
CA GLN A 62 3.49 -1.80 1.89
C GLN A 62 3.12 -2.38 0.51
N LYS A 63 3.77 -3.47 0.08
CA LYS A 63 3.47 -4.16 -1.18
C LYS A 63 2.03 -4.68 -1.21
N PHE A 64 1.55 -5.18 -0.07
CA PHE A 64 0.19 -5.72 0.05
C PHE A 64 -0.86 -4.64 0.38
N SER A 65 -0.47 -3.60 1.11
CA SER A 65 -1.36 -2.46 1.45
C SER A 65 -1.69 -1.59 0.24
N SER A 66 -0.82 -1.55 -0.77
CA SER A 66 -1.03 -0.80 -2.02
C SER A 66 -2.01 -1.49 -2.98
N GLY A 67 -2.50 -2.67 -2.63
CA GLY A 67 -3.29 -3.57 -3.47
C GLY A 67 -4.75 -3.16 -3.64
N ALA A 68 -5.04 -1.91 -4.01
CA ALA A 68 -6.28 -1.61 -4.72
C ALA A 68 -6.06 -1.89 -6.20
N SER A 69 -6.20 -3.16 -6.61
CA SER A 69 -6.54 -3.54 -7.99
C SER A 69 -5.66 -2.87 -9.08
N SER A 70 -4.37 -3.21 -9.15
CA SER A 70 -3.49 -2.74 -10.24
C SER A 70 -3.74 -3.45 -11.56
N ASN A 71 -4.57 -4.50 -11.56
CA ASN A 71 -4.82 -5.27 -12.75
C ASN A 71 -6.04 -4.73 -13.51
N SER A 72 -5.75 -4.07 -14.65
CA SER A 72 -6.76 -3.50 -15.56
C SER A 72 -7.84 -4.52 -15.99
N ASN A 73 -7.53 -5.82 -15.94
CA ASN A 73 -8.47 -6.87 -16.33
C ASN A 73 -9.37 -7.38 -15.20
N GLU A 74 -9.21 -6.95 -13.94
CA GLU A 74 -10.02 -7.45 -12.82
C GLU A 74 -11.52 -7.26 -13.04
N SER A 75 -11.90 -6.07 -13.48
CA SER A 75 -13.32 -5.78 -13.76
C SER A 75 -13.88 -6.63 -14.91
N LEU A 76 -13.03 -7.06 -15.85
CA LEU A 76 -13.38 -7.98 -16.93
C LEU A 76 -13.49 -9.41 -16.39
N ASN A 77 -12.50 -9.87 -15.63
CA ASN A 77 -12.48 -11.20 -14.99
C ASN A 77 -13.70 -11.39 -14.07
N ALA A 78 -14.02 -10.40 -13.23
CA ALA A 78 -15.23 -10.42 -12.41
C ALA A 78 -16.51 -10.53 -13.25
N THR A 79 -16.57 -9.83 -14.39
CA THR A 79 -17.71 -9.93 -15.32
C THR A 79 -17.82 -11.34 -15.89
N MET A 80 -16.72 -11.95 -16.32
CA MET A 80 -16.71 -13.31 -16.88
C MET A 80 -17.06 -14.36 -15.81
N MET A 81 -16.44 -14.29 -14.63
CA MET A 81 -16.71 -15.20 -13.50
C MET A 81 -18.17 -15.15 -13.05
N SER A 82 -18.83 -13.98 -13.10
CA SER A 82 -20.25 -13.86 -12.77
C SER A 82 -21.18 -14.69 -13.68
N LYS A 83 -20.69 -15.17 -14.82
CA LYS A 83 -21.44 -15.99 -15.77
C LYS A 83 -21.21 -17.49 -15.64
N HIS A 84 -20.31 -17.87 -14.74
CA HIS A 84 -19.99 -19.26 -14.44
C HIS A 84 -20.64 -19.61 -13.08
N PRO A 85 -21.78 -20.34 -13.09
CA PRO A 85 -22.44 -20.71 -11.84
C PRO A 85 -21.56 -21.66 -11.03
N LYS A 86 -21.47 -21.44 -9.72
CA LYS A 86 -20.68 -22.30 -8.82
C LYS A 86 -21.27 -23.70 -8.65
N SER A 87 -22.57 -23.87 -8.88
CA SER A 87 -23.29 -25.14 -8.72
C SER A 87 -23.06 -26.14 -9.85
N ARG A 88 -22.54 -25.69 -11.00
CA ARG A 88 -22.30 -26.54 -12.19
C ARG A 88 -21.07 -26.09 -12.94
N CYS A 89 -20.15 -27.02 -13.21
CA CYS A 89 -18.95 -26.73 -13.99
C CYS A 89 -19.28 -26.70 -15.50
N TYR A 90 -19.12 -25.54 -16.13
CA TYR A 90 -19.30 -25.36 -17.57
C TYR A 90 -17.99 -25.08 -18.32
N SER A 91 -16.84 -25.12 -17.64
CA SER A 91 -15.55 -24.58 -18.11
C SER A 91 -15.06 -25.13 -19.45
N THR A 92 -15.49 -26.34 -19.84
CA THR A 92 -15.11 -27.01 -21.10
C THR A 92 -16.28 -27.16 -22.07
N THR A 93 -17.38 -26.46 -21.84
CA THR A 93 -18.59 -26.54 -22.67
C THR A 93 -18.76 -25.28 -23.51
N ALA A 94 -19.30 -25.43 -24.72
CA ALA A 94 -19.70 -24.31 -25.58
C ALA A 94 -20.66 -23.32 -24.88
N SER A 95 -21.36 -23.77 -23.83
CA SER A 95 -22.24 -22.91 -23.03
C SER A 95 -21.46 -21.84 -22.24
N ALA A 96 -20.25 -22.15 -21.77
CA ALA A 96 -19.40 -21.18 -21.07
C ALA A 96 -18.92 -20.08 -22.03
N ASP A 97 -18.50 -20.46 -23.23
CA ASP A 97 -18.08 -19.53 -24.27
C ASP A 97 -19.21 -18.58 -24.65
N PHE A 98 -20.40 -19.11 -24.90
CA PHE A 98 -21.57 -18.30 -25.25
C PHE A 98 -21.93 -17.29 -24.15
N ARG A 99 -21.94 -17.72 -22.88
CA ARG A 99 -22.26 -16.86 -21.74
C ARG A 99 -21.22 -15.75 -21.56
N THR A 100 -19.95 -16.09 -21.72
CA THR A 100 -18.82 -15.15 -21.64
C THR A 100 -18.90 -14.13 -22.77
N GLN A 101 -19.09 -14.59 -24.01
CA GLN A 101 -19.20 -13.73 -25.19
C GLN A 101 -20.39 -12.77 -25.08
N LYS A 102 -21.56 -13.25 -24.63
CA LYS A 102 -22.73 -12.40 -24.40
C LYS A 102 -22.46 -11.30 -23.36
N ALA A 103 -21.74 -11.63 -22.29
CA ALA A 103 -21.37 -10.65 -21.27
C ALA A 103 -20.38 -9.61 -21.80
N LEU A 104 -19.41 -10.01 -22.63
CA LEU A 104 -18.46 -9.11 -23.27
C LEU A 104 -19.16 -8.15 -24.25
N LEU A 105 -20.09 -8.64 -25.07
CA LEU A 105 -20.87 -7.81 -25.99
C LEU A 105 -21.71 -6.78 -25.23
N LYS A 106 -22.43 -7.20 -24.19
CA LYS A 106 -23.21 -6.30 -23.34
C LYS A 106 -22.32 -5.24 -22.69
N ARG A 107 -21.16 -5.65 -22.17
CA ARG A 107 -20.18 -4.72 -21.56
C ARG A 107 -19.67 -3.70 -22.58
N ARG A 108 -19.33 -4.13 -23.81
CA ARG A 108 -18.88 -3.24 -24.88
C ARG A 108 -19.93 -2.19 -25.24
N GLN A 109 -21.20 -2.58 -25.31
CA GLN A 109 -22.31 -1.66 -25.54
C GLN A 109 -22.46 -0.66 -24.37
N LEU A 110 -22.42 -1.15 -23.14
CA LEU A 110 -22.52 -0.31 -21.94
C LEU A 110 -21.39 0.72 -21.84
N ILE A 111 -20.14 0.34 -22.13
CA ILE A 111 -19.00 1.26 -22.05
C ILE A 111 -19.17 2.46 -23.01
N LYS A 112 -19.86 2.25 -24.13
CA LYS A 112 -20.16 3.32 -25.10
C LYS A 112 -21.32 4.21 -24.67
N SER A 113 -22.17 3.79 -23.73
CA SER A 113 -23.36 4.52 -23.34
C SER A 113 -23.02 5.84 -22.63
N VAL A 114 -23.86 6.86 -22.82
CA VAL A 114 -23.70 8.17 -22.18
C VAL A 114 -23.82 8.04 -20.65
N SER A 115 -24.78 7.25 -20.17
CA SER A 115 -24.97 7.00 -18.73
C SER A 115 -23.74 6.38 -18.06
N TYR A 116 -23.05 5.47 -18.75
CA TYR A 116 -21.81 4.88 -18.24
C TYR A 116 -20.69 5.92 -18.17
N LYS A 117 -20.55 6.77 -19.19
CA LYS A 117 -19.56 7.86 -19.21
C LYS A 117 -19.84 8.90 -18.13
N GLN A 118 -21.10 9.28 -17.93
CA GLN A 118 -21.53 10.18 -16.85
C GLN A 118 -21.15 9.62 -15.48
N ARG A 119 -21.54 8.36 -15.20
CA ARG A 119 -21.19 7.68 -13.94
C ARG A 119 -19.67 7.56 -13.76
N ARG A 120 -18.91 7.27 -14.83
CA ARG A 120 -17.44 7.21 -14.76
C ARG A 120 -16.84 8.56 -14.36
N ASN A 121 -17.34 9.66 -14.94
CA ASN A 121 -16.87 11.00 -14.61
C ASN A 121 -17.23 11.39 -13.18
N GLU A 122 -18.43 11.06 -12.72
CA GLU A 122 -18.88 11.25 -11.35
C GLU A 122 -17.98 10.51 -10.35
N LEU A 123 -17.71 9.22 -10.59
CA LEU A 123 -16.81 8.44 -9.74
C LEU A 123 -15.38 9.00 -9.74
N LYS A 124 -14.91 9.53 -10.88
CA LYS A 124 -13.59 10.20 -10.97
C LYS A 124 -13.57 11.47 -10.11
N ARG A 125 -14.63 12.29 -10.15
CA ARG A 125 -14.77 13.49 -9.30
C ARG A 125 -14.82 13.12 -7.83
N ASN A 126 -15.60 12.10 -7.46
CA ASN A 126 -15.72 11.65 -6.08
C ASN A 126 -14.37 11.16 -5.52
N ARG A 127 -13.57 10.45 -6.32
CA ARG A 127 -12.21 10.04 -5.92
C ARG A 127 -11.29 11.24 -5.71
N ALA A 128 -11.27 12.20 -6.64
CA ALA A 128 -10.47 13.42 -6.48
C ALA A 128 -10.88 14.20 -5.23
N ALA A 129 -12.18 14.33 -4.96
CA ALA A 129 -12.68 14.99 -3.75
C ALA A 129 -12.31 14.24 -2.45
N LEU A 130 -12.16 12.93 -2.48
CA LEU A 130 -11.65 12.16 -1.34
C LEU A 130 -10.15 12.37 -1.13
N LEU A 131 -9.38 12.43 -2.22
CA LEU A 131 -7.94 12.72 -2.16
C LEU A 131 -7.69 14.11 -1.58
N HIS A 132 -8.36 15.16 -2.09
CA HIS A 132 -8.23 16.50 -1.53
C HIS A 132 -8.66 16.59 -0.06
N ARG A 133 -9.71 15.87 0.34
CA ARG A 133 -10.09 15.79 1.75
C ARG A 133 -9.01 15.15 2.60
N LYS A 134 -8.37 14.10 2.10
CA LYS A 134 -7.27 13.43 2.77
C LYS A 134 -6.04 14.34 2.87
N GLU A 135 -5.67 15.01 1.78
CA GLU A 135 -4.60 16.03 1.75
C GLU A 135 -4.85 17.16 2.75
N ASN A 136 -6.08 17.68 2.83
CA ASN A 136 -6.45 18.71 3.79
C ASN A 136 -6.33 18.25 5.26
N VAL A 137 -6.50 16.95 5.52
CA VAL A 137 -6.34 16.36 6.86
C VAL A 137 -4.85 16.10 7.17
N GLU A 138 -4.08 15.67 6.17
CA GLU A 138 -2.65 15.34 6.31
C GLU A 138 -1.73 16.58 6.26
N GLY A 139 -2.25 17.74 5.84
CA GLY A 139 -1.49 18.97 5.66
C GLY A 139 -0.59 18.94 4.40
N VAL A 140 0.17 20.01 4.16
CA VAL A 140 1.13 20.09 3.05
C VAL A 140 2.33 19.18 3.34
N THR A 141 2.18 17.87 3.15
CA THR A 141 3.27 16.89 3.34
C THR A 141 3.91 16.45 2.02
N TYR A 142 3.53 17.06 0.90
CA TYR A 142 4.20 16.91 -0.38
C TYR A 142 4.10 18.23 -1.13
N GLU A 143 5.11 19.10 -0.98
CA GLU A 143 5.46 19.95 -2.11
C GLU A 143 5.90 19.00 -3.22
N ASN A 144 5.14 18.92 -4.31
CA ASN A 144 5.60 18.24 -5.50
C ASN A 144 6.92 18.91 -5.90
N ASN A 145 8.03 18.18 -5.75
CA ASN A 145 9.37 18.60 -6.11
C ASN A 145 9.56 18.66 -7.64
N CYS A 146 8.56 19.16 -8.37
CA CYS A 146 8.59 19.40 -9.81
C CYS A 146 9.24 20.76 -10.16
N SER A 147 9.75 21.51 -9.17
CA SER A 147 10.57 22.70 -9.39
C SER A 147 12.02 22.38 -9.78
N LEU A 148 12.43 21.10 -9.68
CA LEU A 148 13.77 20.63 -10.08
C LEU A 148 14.08 20.84 -11.58
N LEU A 149 13.07 21.09 -12.42
CA LEU A 149 13.23 21.33 -13.86
C LEU A 149 13.21 22.82 -14.24
N SER A 150 12.93 23.72 -13.30
CA SER A 150 12.90 25.17 -13.53
C SER A 150 14.16 25.89 -13.04
N GLU A 151 15.04 25.20 -12.31
CA GLU A 151 16.29 25.77 -11.83
C GLU A 151 17.40 25.53 -12.87
N PRO A 152 18.12 26.57 -13.32
CA PRO A 152 19.26 26.40 -14.23
C PRO A 152 20.41 25.68 -13.49
N ALA A 153 21.13 24.82 -14.22
CA ALA A 153 22.27 24.07 -13.69
C ALA A 153 23.35 25.04 -13.16
N ILE A 154 23.79 24.82 -11.93
CA ILE A 154 24.91 25.55 -11.33
C ILE A 154 26.19 25.04 -12.02
N GLU A 155 26.90 25.92 -12.71
CA GLU A 155 28.23 25.62 -13.28
C GLU A 155 29.23 25.42 -12.14
N GLU A 156 29.70 24.18 -11.97
CA GLU A 156 30.76 23.86 -11.00
C GLU A 156 32.07 24.55 -11.41
N GLN A 157 32.55 25.47 -10.56
CA GLN A 157 33.89 26.02 -10.71
C GLN A 157 34.93 24.99 -10.30
N VAL A 158 35.58 24.41 -11.30
CA VAL A 158 36.83 23.64 -11.12
C VAL A 158 37.92 24.62 -10.69
N THR A 159 38.28 24.63 -9.42
CA THR A 159 39.53 25.23 -8.97
C THR A 159 40.61 24.16 -8.95
N CYS A 160 41.44 24.19 -10.00
CA CYS A 160 42.62 23.35 -10.13
C CYS A 160 43.78 24.13 -9.48
N SER A 161 44.05 23.91 -8.20
CA SER A 161 45.23 24.50 -7.55
C SER A 161 45.70 23.64 -6.38
N ASP A 162 46.15 22.42 -6.67
CA ASP A 162 47.05 21.67 -5.79
C ASP A 162 48.10 20.95 -6.65
N PHE A 163 49.07 21.73 -7.16
CA PHE A 163 50.37 21.21 -7.60
C PHE A 163 51.46 21.96 -6.84
N ILE A 164 52.13 21.21 -5.97
CA ILE A 164 53.31 21.58 -5.17
C ILE A 164 54.44 22.06 -6.08
N ASN A 165 55.16 23.11 -5.67
CA ASN A 165 56.61 23.16 -5.77
C ASN A 165 57.20 24.09 -4.70
N ASP A 166 57.97 23.48 -3.80
CA ASP A 166 59.02 24.11 -3.00
C ASP A 166 60.01 24.84 -3.93
N SER A 167 60.47 26.04 -3.54
CA SER A 167 61.83 26.55 -3.75
C SER A 167 61.99 27.96 -3.13
N GLU A 168 62.82 28.01 -2.10
CA GLU A 168 63.91 28.99 -1.87
C GLU A 168 63.68 30.49 -1.54
N GLU A 169 64.36 30.85 -0.45
CA GLU A 169 65.12 32.07 -0.16
C GLU A 169 64.46 33.33 0.45
N ASN A 170 64.85 33.55 1.72
CA ASN A 170 64.84 34.82 2.47
C ASN A 170 65.53 35.96 1.70
N PRO A 171 65.18 37.23 1.99
CA PRO A 171 66.13 37.97 2.85
C PRO A 171 65.50 38.89 3.90
N VAL A 172 66.34 39.09 4.91
CA VAL A 172 66.32 40.03 6.03
C VAL A 172 66.22 41.50 5.56
N GLN A 173 65.30 42.28 6.14
CA GLN A 173 65.56 43.47 6.99
C GLN A 173 64.25 44.03 7.55
#